data_AF-A0A357ZJT6-F1
#
_entry.id   AF-A0A357ZJT6-F1
#
_cell.length_a   1.000
_cell.length_b   1.000
_cell.length_c   1.000
_cell.angle_alpha   90.00
_cell.angle_beta   90.00
_cell.angle_gamma   90.00
#
_symmetry.space_group_name_H-M   'P 1'
#
loop_
_entity.id
_entity.type
_entity.pdbx_description
1 polymer ?
#
loop_
_entity_poly.entity_id
_entity_poly.type
_entity_poly.pdbx_seq_one_letter_code
_entity_poly.pdbx_strand_id
1 'polypeptide(L)'
;MSARLHAVYQKIHLVEHDLELHKQILATIPSGKRDEIEQTIGKIADLKRQLTELKESIAVIDPDEYQRLQKLEGETARFKELAGQRPLKEVYTLDQYRVCALRLADGMEIDCLVAARREDDSWLVLTLAGECREFTAAAVTGLRSQAKA
;
A
#
# COMPACT_ATOMS: atom_id res chain seq x y z
N MET A 1 12.33 17.33 3.94
CA MET A 1 12.90 15.97 3.86
C MET A 1 14.39 16.07 3.54
N SER A 2 15.25 15.38 4.29
CA SER A 2 16.70 15.36 4.06
C SER A 2 17.05 14.73 2.70
N ALA A 3 18.09 15.22 2.02
CA ALA A 3 18.59 14.63 0.77
C ALA A 3 18.99 13.15 0.94
N ARG A 4 19.51 12.80 2.13
CA ARG A 4 19.88 11.43 2.47
C ARG A 4 18.66 10.53 2.60
N LEU A 5 17.61 11.02 3.26
CA LEU A 5 16.32 10.31 3.39
C LEU A 5 15.65 10.14 2.02
N HIS A 6 15.68 11.17 1.17
CA HIS A 6 15.20 11.09 -0.21
C HIS A 6 15.89 9.98 -1.00
N ALA A 7 17.22 9.91 -0.92
CA ALA A 7 17.99 8.89 -1.60
C ALA A 7 17.66 7.47 -1.11
N VAL A 8 17.37 7.29 0.19
CA VAL A 8 16.92 5.99 0.71
C VAL A 8 15.54 5.63 0.13
N TYR A 9 14.58 6.55 0.12
CA TYR A 9 13.27 6.31 -0.49
C TYR A 9 13.34 5.98 -1.98
N GLN A 10 14.19 6.66 -2.75
CA GLN A 10 14.42 6.33 -4.15
C GLN A 10 14.94 4.90 -4.33
N LYS A 11 15.87 4.46 -3.47
CA LYS A 11 16.37 3.08 -3.49
C LYS A 11 15.29 2.08 -3.12
N ILE A 12 14.49 2.37 -2.09
CA ILE A 12 13.35 1.52 -1.71
C ILE A 12 12.42 1.33 -2.89
N HIS A 13 11.99 2.42 -3.55
CA HIS A 13 11.10 2.35 -4.70
C HIS A 13 11.67 1.51 -5.85
N LEU A 14 12.96 1.65 -6.16
CA LEU A 14 13.61 0.83 -7.19
C LEU A 14 13.62 -0.67 -6.84
N VAL A 15 13.96 -1.00 -5.59
CA VAL A 15 13.98 -2.39 -5.11
C VAL A 15 12.56 -2.97 -5.03
N GLU A 16 11.55 -2.19 -4.67
CA GLU A 16 10.14 -2.61 -4.69
C GLU A 16 9.65 -2.92 -6.10
N HIS A 17 10.03 -2.10 -7.08
CA HIS A 17 9.69 -2.34 -8.48
C HIS A 17 10.36 -3.61 -9.02
N ASP A 18 11.65 -3.81 -8.72
CA ASP A 18 12.37 -5.02 -9.12
C ASP A 18 11.81 -6.29 -8.44
N LEU A 19 11.41 -6.18 -7.17
CA LEU A 19 10.74 -7.25 -6.45
C LEU A 19 9.42 -7.63 -7.11
N GLU A 20 8.61 -6.66 -7.52
CA GLU A 20 7.33 -6.92 -8.19
C GLU A 20 7.54 -7.56 -9.56
N LEU A 21 8.53 -7.11 -10.33
CA LEU A 21 8.92 -7.73 -11.59
C LEU A 21 9.28 -9.21 -11.39
N HIS A 22 10.09 -9.53 -10.38
CA HIS A 22 10.46 -10.92 -10.09
C HIS A 22 9.29 -11.79 -9.64
N LYS A 23 8.29 -11.24 -8.93
CA LYS A 23 7.04 -11.97 -8.63
C LYS A 23 6.24 -12.29 -9.89
N GLN A 24 6.15 -11.35 -10.82
CA GLN A 24 5.48 -11.56 -12.10
C GLN A 24 6.22 -12.62 -12.93
N ILE A 25 7.55 -12.55 -12.99
CA ILE A 25 8.37 -13.60 -13.63
C ILE A 25 8.05 -14.95 -13.00
N LEU A 26 8.10 -15.07 -11.66
CA LEU A 26 7.82 -16.32 -10.94
C LEU A 26 6.45 -16.91 -11.33
N ALA A 27 5.41 -16.08 -11.43
CA ALA A 27 4.06 -16.51 -11.81
C ALA A 27 3.96 -17.06 -13.25
N THR A 28 4.93 -16.73 -14.11
CA THR A 28 4.97 -17.17 -15.51
C THR A 28 5.88 -18.37 -15.77
N ILE A 29 6.73 -18.77 -14.81
CA ILE A 29 7.65 -19.89 -14.99
C ILE A 29 6.84 -21.21 -15.02
N PRO A 30 7.03 -22.07 -16.03
CA PRO A 30 6.38 -23.39 -16.07
C PRO A 30 6.79 -24.25 -14.86
N SER A 31 5.83 -24.96 -14.26
CA SER A 31 6.04 -25.76 -13.04
C SER A 31 7.12 -26.84 -13.15
N GLY A 32 7.45 -27.30 -14.36
CA GLY A 32 8.53 -28.27 -14.62
C GLY A 32 9.95 -27.68 -14.51
N LYS A 33 10.09 -26.36 -14.46
CA LYS A 33 11.39 -25.67 -14.44
C LYS A 33 11.84 -25.31 -13.03
N ARG A 34 12.13 -26.32 -12.22
CA ARG A 34 12.45 -26.17 -10.79
C ARG A 34 13.62 -25.23 -10.52
N ASP A 35 14.69 -25.33 -11.30
CA ASP A 35 15.90 -24.52 -11.09
C ASP A 35 15.62 -23.02 -11.33
N GLU A 36 14.83 -22.68 -12.37
CA GLU A 36 14.43 -21.30 -12.65
C GLU A 36 13.51 -20.73 -11.55
N ILE A 37 12.61 -21.58 -11.00
CA ILE A 37 11.76 -21.22 -9.86
C ILE A 37 12.61 -20.92 -8.63
N GLU A 38 13.54 -21.82 -8.28
CA GLU A 38 14.41 -21.67 -7.11
C GLU A 38 15.28 -20.42 -7.21
N GLN A 39 15.88 -20.18 -8.38
CA GLN A 39 16.67 -18.97 -8.62
C GLN A 39 15.83 -17.70 -8.45
N THR A 40 14.60 -17.70 -8.97
CA THR A 40 13.72 -16.52 -8.89
C THR A 40 13.25 -16.29 -7.45
N ILE A 41 12.95 -17.35 -6.69
CA ILE A 41 12.63 -17.27 -5.26
C ILE A 41 13.82 -16.71 -4.48
N GLY A 42 15.05 -17.15 -4.78
CA GLY A 42 16.27 -16.63 -4.16
C GLY A 42 16.41 -15.12 -4.35
N LYS A 43 16.24 -14.63 -5.59
CA LYS A 43 16.26 -13.19 -5.88
C LYS A 43 15.17 -12.43 -5.13
N ILE A 44 13.95 -12.95 -5.08
CA ILE A 44 12.85 -12.36 -4.31
C ILE A 44 13.21 -12.25 -2.82
N ALA A 45 13.84 -13.29 -2.24
CA ALA A 45 14.27 -13.27 -0.85
C ALA A 45 15.37 -12.23 -0.60
N ASP A 46 16.35 -12.13 -1.50
CA ASP A 46 17.42 -11.14 -1.41
C ASP A 46 16.90 -9.70 -1.52
N LEU A 47 15.98 -9.42 -2.45
CA LEU A 47 15.35 -8.12 -2.60
C LEU A 47 14.53 -7.74 -1.36
N LYS A 48 13.80 -8.69 -0.77
CA LYS A 48 13.09 -8.48 0.50
C LYS A 48 14.05 -8.12 1.63
N ARG A 49 15.20 -8.79 1.74
CA ARG A 49 16.22 -8.47 2.74
C ARG A 49 16.76 -7.06 2.55
N GLN A 50 17.08 -6.68 1.30
CA GLN A 50 17.53 -5.32 0.97
C GLN A 50 16.49 -4.25 1.36
N LEU A 51 15.19 -4.52 1.14
CA LEU A 51 14.14 -3.60 1.58
C LEU A 51 14.13 -3.41 3.10
N THR A 52 14.26 -4.49 3.87
CA THR A 52 14.34 -4.43 5.32
C THR A 52 15.52 -3.57 5.76
N GLU A 53 16.72 -3.82 5.22
CA GLU A 53 17.93 -3.06 5.54
C GLU A 53 17.81 -1.56 5.19
N LEU A 54 17.22 -1.24 4.04
CA LEU A 54 16.98 0.15 3.64
C LEU A 54 15.99 0.84 4.59
N LYS A 55 14.92 0.16 5.00
CA LYS A 55 13.94 0.70 5.95
C LYS A 55 14.57 0.91 7.32
N GLU A 56 15.38 -0.03 7.81
CA GLU A 56 16.12 0.11 9.06
C GLU A 56 17.12 1.27 9.01
N SER A 57 17.72 1.56 7.85
CA SER A 57 18.59 2.72 7.68
C SER A 57 17.87 4.06 7.88
N ILE A 58 16.55 4.10 7.66
CA ILE A 58 15.73 5.29 7.96
C ILE A 58 15.72 5.55 9.46
N ALA A 59 15.68 4.52 10.32
CA ALA A 59 15.70 4.69 11.78
C ALA A 59 16.94 5.45 12.28
N VAL A 60 18.07 5.31 11.58
CA VAL A 60 19.32 6.03 11.90
C VAL A 60 19.30 7.47 11.37
N ILE A 61 18.64 7.71 10.23
CA ILE A 61 18.61 9.02 9.56
C ILE A 61 17.53 9.93 10.15
N ASP A 62 16.35 9.38 10.40
CA ASP A 62 15.15 10.07 10.84
C ASP A 62 14.24 9.08 11.61
N PRO A 63 14.37 8.99 12.95
CA PRO A 63 13.59 8.07 13.77
C PRO A 63 12.09 8.33 13.72
N ASP A 64 11.66 9.60 13.62
CA ASP A 64 10.25 9.97 13.56
C ASP A 64 9.62 9.49 12.25
N GLU A 65 10.33 9.66 11.14
CA GLU A 65 9.91 9.13 9.85
C GLU A 65 9.86 7.60 9.85
N TYR A 66 10.83 6.93 10.49
CA TYR A 66 10.80 5.48 10.63
C TYR A 66 9.58 4.99 11.42
N GLN A 67 9.20 5.69 12.50
CA GLN A 67 7.98 5.37 13.24
C GLN A 67 6.71 5.58 12.39
N ARG A 68 6.66 6.66 11.60
CA ARG A 68 5.55 6.90 10.68
C ARG A 68 5.44 5.81 9.63
N LEU A 69 6.58 5.38 9.07
CA LEU A 69 6.64 4.27 8.12
C LEU A 69 6.12 2.98 8.74
N GLN A 70 6.61 2.60 9.94
CA GLN A 70 6.14 1.40 10.63
C GLN A 70 4.64 1.43 10.90
N LYS A 71 4.10 2.57 11.35
CA LYS A 71 2.65 2.75 11.54
C LYS A 71 1.89 2.51 10.23
N LEU A 72 2.34 3.15 9.14
CA LEU A 72 1.71 3.01 7.84
C LEU A 72 1.76 1.57 7.32
N GLU A 73 2.88 0.87 7.51
CA GLU A 73 3.01 -0.55 7.14
C GLU A 73 2.07 -1.45 7.93
N GLY A 74 1.96 -1.24 9.24
CA GLY A 74 1.02 -1.96 10.10
C GLY A 74 -0.43 -1.76 9.68
N GLU A 75 -0.84 -0.51 9.44
CA GLU A 75 -2.21 -0.21 9.01
C GLU A 75 -2.48 -0.67 7.56
N THR A 76 -1.46 -0.71 6.70
CA THR A 76 -1.56 -1.30 5.35
C THR A 76 -1.75 -2.82 5.44
N ALA A 77 -1.02 -3.50 6.32
CA ALA A 77 -1.19 -4.94 6.54
C ALA A 77 -2.59 -5.26 7.06
N ARG A 78 -3.07 -4.48 8.04
CA ARG A 78 -4.43 -4.57 8.57
C ARG A 78 -5.49 -4.31 7.49
N PHE A 79 -5.28 -3.31 6.63
CA PHE A 79 -6.17 -3.05 5.50
C PHE A 79 -6.27 -4.27 4.58
N LYS A 80 -5.13 -4.88 4.22
CA LYS A 80 -5.11 -6.09 3.36
C LYS A 80 -5.82 -7.27 4.00
N GLU A 81 -5.65 -7.47 5.30
CA GLU A 81 -6.35 -8.51 6.05
C GLU A 81 -7.87 -8.28 6.00
N LEU A 82 -8.32 -7.08 6.37
CA LEU A 82 -9.75 -6.71 6.35
C LEU A 82 -10.36 -6.75 4.94
N ALA A 83 -9.55 -6.42 3.92
CA ALA A 83 -9.95 -6.54 2.52
C ALA A 83 -10.10 -8.00 2.08
N GLY A 84 -9.32 -8.93 2.64
CA GLY A 84 -9.42 -10.37 2.35
C GLY A 84 -10.60 -11.06 3.05
N GLN A 85 -11.15 -10.47 4.11
CA GLN A 85 -12.26 -11.05 4.88
C GLN A 85 -13.62 -10.94 4.19
N ARG A 86 -13.81 -9.97 3.29
CA ARG A 86 -15.08 -9.72 2.59
C ARG A 86 -14.85 -9.32 1.15
N PRO A 87 -15.72 -9.73 0.22
CA PRO A 87 -15.59 -9.35 -1.19
C PRO A 87 -15.64 -7.82 -1.35
N LEU A 88 -14.71 -7.32 -2.15
CA LEU A 88 -14.66 -5.92 -2.57
C LEU A 88 -15.41 -5.77 -3.89
N LYS A 89 -16.27 -4.76 -3.95
CA LYS A 89 -17.01 -4.38 -5.15
C LYS A 89 -16.19 -3.42 -6.01
N GLU A 90 -15.58 -2.42 -5.37
CA GLU A 90 -14.76 -1.39 -6.03
C GLU A 90 -13.58 -0.98 -5.16
N VAL A 91 -12.49 -0.55 -5.80
CA VAL A 91 -11.29 -0.03 -5.12
C VAL A 91 -10.85 1.25 -5.81
N TYR A 92 -10.55 2.26 -5.00
CA TYR A 92 -10.09 3.57 -5.42
C TYR A 92 -8.77 3.87 -4.75
N THR A 93 -7.74 4.10 -5.55
CA THR A 93 -6.39 4.39 -5.06
C THR A 93 -5.95 5.79 -5.49
N LEU A 94 -5.22 6.49 -4.62
CA LEU A 94 -4.76 7.84 -4.87
C LEU A 94 -3.86 7.95 -6.12
N ASP A 95 -3.06 6.92 -6.40
CA ASP A 95 -2.17 6.86 -7.56
C ASP A 95 -2.93 6.80 -8.90
N GLN A 96 -3.98 6.00 -8.98
CA GLN A 96 -4.79 5.82 -10.18
C GLN A 96 -5.68 7.05 -10.44
N TYR A 97 -6.23 7.62 -9.38
CA TYR A 97 -7.31 8.60 -9.45
C TYR A 97 -6.85 10.05 -9.17
N ARG A 98 -5.60 10.24 -8.74
CA ARG A 98 -4.97 11.50 -8.30
C ARG A 98 -5.61 12.19 -7.09
N VAL A 99 -6.85 11.83 -6.77
CA VAL A 99 -7.61 12.25 -5.59
C VAL A 99 -8.29 11.02 -5.01
N CYS A 100 -8.28 10.92 -3.69
CA CYS A 100 -9.07 9.97 -2.93
C CYS A 100 -9.54 10.70 -1.68
N ALA A 101 -10.82 11.06 -1.63
CA ALA A 101 -11.42 11.65 -0.44
C ALA A 101 -12.82 11.08 -0.21
N LEU A 102 -13.05 10.52 0.97
CA LEU A 102 -14.34 9.96 1.38
C LEU A 102 -15.14 11.04 2.10
N ARG A 103 -16.38 11.29 1.66
CA ARG A 103 -17.28 12.25 2.30
C ARG A 103 -18.24 11.52 3.24
N LEU A 104 -18.27 11.95 4.49
CA LEU A 104 -19.11 11.37 5.53
C LEU A 104 -20.47 12.09 5.64
N ALA A 105 -21.42 11.45 6.34
CA ALA A 105 -22.77 11.97 6.56
C ALA A 105 -22.84 13.24 7.41
N ASP A 106 -21.85 13.45 8.27
CA ASP A 106 -21.69 14.67 9.09
C ASP A 106 -21.06 15.84 8.30
N GLY A 107 -20.72 15.62 7.03
CA GLY A 107 -20.11 16.61 6.16
C GLY A 107 -18.57 16.64 6.20
N MET A 108 -17.92 15.81 7.01
CA MET A 108 -16.45 15.68 7.01
C MET A 108 -15.95 15.02 5.72
N GLU A 109 -14.76 15.40 5.27
CA GLU A 109 -14.01 14.71 4.21
C GLU A 109 -12.76 14.06 4.80
N ILE A 110 -12.47 12.83 4.41
CA ILE A 110 -11.29 12.08 4.81
C ILE A 110 -10.44 11.79 3.58
N ASP A 111 -9.25 12.37 3.51
CA ASP A 111 -8.29 12.04 2.47
C ASP A 111 -7.70 10.64 2.68
N CYS A 112 -7.64 9.87 1.60
CA CYS A 112 -7.24 8.49 1.60
C CYS A 112 -6.06 8.19 0.66
N LEU A 113 -5.28 7.17 1.02
CA LEU A 113 -4.38 6.48 0.11
C LEU A 113 -5.19 5.49 -0.74
N VAL A 114 -6.10 4.77 -0.08
CA VAL A 114 -6.99 3.78 -0.70
C VAL A 114 -8.35 3.81 -0.01
N ALA A 115 -9.42 3.74 -0.80
CA ALA A 115 -10.77 3.47 -0.33
C ALA A 115 -11.34 2.28 -1.11
N ALA A 116 -11.87 1.28 -0.41
CA ALA A 116 -12.51 0.13 -1.00
C ALA A 116 -13.97 0.03 -0.55
N ARG A 117 -14.87 -0.13 -1.51
CA ARG A 117 -16.29 -0.39 -1.27
C ARG A 117 -16.53 -1.89 -1.30
N ARG A 118 -17.22 -2.42 -0.29
CA ARG A 118 -17.61 -3.82 -0.17
C ARG A 118 -18.99 -4.07 -0.81
N GLU A 119 -19.34 -5.34 -0.96
CA GLU A 119 -20.66 -5.76 -1.49
C GLU A 119 -21.85 -5.30 -0.64
N ASP A 120 -21.67 -5.16 0.67
CA ASP A 120 -22.68 -4.61 1.59
C ASP A 120 -22.71 -3.06 1.61
N ASP A 121 -22.06 -2.43 0.63
CA ASP A 121 -21.83 -0.99 0.50
C ASP A 121 -21.11 -0.35 1.71
N SER A 122 -20.53 -1.15 2.62
CA SER A 122 -19.60 -0.65 3.63
C SER A 122 -18.25 -0.30 2.99
N TRP A 123 -17.50 0.57 3.67
CA TRP A 123 -16.23 1.10 3.18
C TRP A 123 -15.09 0.71 4.11
N LEU A 124 -13.98 0.35 3.50
CA LEU A 124 -12.68 0.19 4.15
C LEU A 124 -11.73 1.23 3.58
N VAL A 125 -11.08 2.01 4.44
CA VAL A 125 -10.27 3.16 4.03
C VAL A 125 -8.92 3.12 4.72
N LEU A 126 -7.84 3.32 3.97
CA LEU A 126 -6.53 3.65 4.48
C LEU A 126 -6.31 5.16 4.26
N THR A 127 -6.25 5.94 5.34
CA THR A 127 -6.13 7.40 5.28
C THR A 127 -4.71 7.87 4.94
N LEU A 128 -4.54 9.13 4.52
CA LEU A 128 -3.20 9.74 4.35
C LEU A 128 -2.40 9.80 5.67
N ALA A 129 -3.08 9.79 6.81
CA ALA A 129 -2.45 9.76 8.14
C ALA A 129 -1.97 8.34 8.55
N GLY A 130 -2.12 7.36 7.66
CA GLY A 130 -1.78 5.97 7.92
C GLY A 130 -2.69 5.37 8.98
N GLU A 131 -4.00 5.43 8.76
CA GLU A 131 -5.00 4.80 9.64
C GLU A 131 -5.96 3.97 8.80
N CYS A 132 -6.20 2.73 9.22
CA CYS A 132 -7.21 1.87 8.63
C CYS A 132 -8.55 2.05 9.37
N ARG A 133 -9.57 2.49 8.64
CA ARG A 133 -10.92 2.78 9.16
C ARG A 133 -11.97 2.03 8.36
N GLU A 134 -13.02 1.59 9.05
CA GLU A 134 -14.22 1.01 8.45
C GLU A 134 -15.40 1.95 8.65
N PHE A 135 -16.22 2.11 7.61
CA PHE A 135 -17.44 2.91 7.65
C PHE A 135 -18.62 2.10 7.13
N THR A 136 -19.79 2.27 7.74
CA THR A 136 -21.03 1.70 7.22
C THR A 136 -21.49 2.46 5.98
N ALA A 137 -22.36 1.85 5.17
CA ALA A 137 -22.95 2.52 4.01
C ALA A 137 -23.62 3.86 4.37
N ALA A 138 -24.35 3.89 5.50
CA ALA A 138 -25.04 5.10 5.98
C ALA A 138 -24.10 6.22 6.44
N ALA A 139 -22.86 5.88 6.83
CA ALA A 139 -21.89 6.87 7.28
C ALA A 139 -21.23 7.63 6.12
N VAL A 140 -21.35 7.14 4.88
CA VAL A 140 -20.68 7.69 3.70
C VAL A 140 -21.69 8.26 2.72
N THR A 141 -21.49 9.51 2.32
CA THR A 141 -22.36 10.23 1.36
C THR A 141 -21.75 10.33 -0.03
N GLY A 142 -20.45 10.07 -0.18
CA GLY A 142 -19.81 10.00 -1.48
C GLY A 142 -18.30 9.79 -1.43
N LEU A 143 -17.72 9.63 -2.61
CA LEU A 143 -16.28 9.55 -2.81
C LEU A 143 -15.88 10.54 -3.91
N ARG A 144 -14.86 11.35 -3.65
CA ARG A 144 -14.18 12.16 -4.66
C ARG A 144 -12.94 11.40 -5.13
N SER A 145 -13.00 10.92 -6.37
CA SER A 145 -11.92 10.15 -7.02
C SER A 145 -11.39 10.80 -8.30
N GLN A 146 -11.70 12.09 -8.54
CA GLN A 146 -11.11 12.84 -9.65
C GLN A 146 -10.92 14.30 -9.23
N ALA A 147 -9.83 14.92 -9.70
CA ALA A 147 -9.67 16.37 -9.59
C ALA A 147 -10.69 17.06 -10.51
N LYS A 148 -11.29 18.17 -10.05
CA LYS A 148 -12.03 19.05 -10.97
C LYS A 148 -11.05 19.53 -12.04
N ALA A 149 -11.44 19.36 -13.31
CA ALA A 149 -10.70 19.84 -14.48
C ALA A 149 -10.60 21.38 -14.47
#